data_AF-A0A743YJD3-F1
#
_entry.id   AF-A0A743YJD3-F1
#
_cell.length_a   1.000
_cell.length_b   1.000
_cell.length_c   1.000
_cell.angle_alpha   90.00
_cell.angle_beta   90.00
_cell.angle_gamma   90.00
#
_symmetry.space_group_name_H-M   'P 1'
#
loop_
_entity.id
_entity.type
_entity.pdbx_description
1 polymer ?
#
loop_
_entity_poly.entity_id
_entity_poly.type
_entity_poly.pdbx_seq_one_letter_code
_entity_poly.pdbx_strand_id
1 'polypeptide(L)'
;MVNDAHGQLDAGSQSRKTTAIGVDSNGNYHIASNNDTVPRSQRVWAEKNGVNVVNGVGHAEETIMNNIPDVEHIDASRPVCIDCENMMKNKGVTTDTPMSGKKSRNRMGKGGCGV
;
A
#
# COMPACT_ATOMS: atom_id res chain seq x y z
N MET A 1 -8.55 2.53 10.00
CA MET A 1 -7.32 1.82 10.47
C MET A 1 -6.06 2.33 9.77
N VAL A 2 -6.04 2.47 8.43
CA VAL A 2 -4.86 2.94 7.68
C VAL A 2 -4.36 4.34 8.08
N ASN A 3 -5.27 5.26 8.41
CA ASN A 3 -4.93 6.60 8.88
C ASN A 3 -4.23 6.60 10.25
N ASP A 4 -4.56 5.64 11.11
CA ASP A 4 -3.95 5.51 12.45
C ASP A 4 -2.50 5.02 12.33
N ALA A 5 -2.27 4.00 11.48
CA ALA A 5 -0.94 3.50 11.15
C ALA A 5 -0.08 4.54 10.42
N HIS A 6 -0.68 5.31 9.50
CA HIS A 6 -0.01 6.40 8.80
C HIS A 6 0.35 7.55 9.77
N GLY A 7 -0.51 7.82 10.75
CA GLY A 7 -0.30 8.79 11.83
C GLY A 7 0.92 8.51 12.70
N GLN A 8 1.42 7.26 12.75
CA GLN A 8 2.63 6.89 13.49
C GLN A 8 3.95 7.38 12.84
N LEU A 9 3.88 7.90 11.63
CA LEU A 9 5.04 8.49 10.95
C LEU A 9 5.23 9.94 11.37
N ASP A 10 6.48 10.40 11.41
CA ASP A 10 6.80 11.83 11.49
C ASP A 10 6.19 12.60 10.30
N ALA A 11 5.85 13.87 10.47
CA ALA A 11 5.20 14.70 9.45
C ALA A 11 5.95 14.72 8.10
N GLY A 12 7.30 14.71 8.13
CA GLY A 12 8.12 14.60 6.91
C GLY A 12 8.02 13.23 6.24
N SER A 13 7.82 12.17 7.01
CA SER A 13 7.60 10.82 6.50
C SER A 13 6.17 10.60 6.03
N GLN A 14 5.16 11.21 6.66
CA GLN A 14 3.76 11.16 6.20
C GLN A 14 3.61 11.76 4.80
N SER A 15 4.28 12.89 4.53
CA SER A 15 4.24 13.53 3.21
C SER A 15 4.91 12.71 2.10
N ARG A 16 5.92 11.90 2.44
CA ARG A 16 6.75 11.19 1.46
C ARG A 16 6.43 9.71 1.32
N LYS A 17 5.91 9.06 2.36
CA LYS A 17 5.71 7.61 2.41
C LYS A 17 4.23 7.28 2.29
N THR A 18 3.92 6.26 1.50
CA THR A 18 2.58 5.67 1.46
C THR A 18 2.54 4.46 2.36
N THR A 19 1.44 4.29 3.07
CA THR A 19 1.18 3.11 3.89
C THR A 19 -0.09 2.46 3.38
N ALA A 20 -0.07 1.15 3.20
CA ALA A 20 -1.24 0.36 2.86
C ALA A 20 -1.47 -0.71 3.93
N ILE A 21 -2.73 -1.01 4.19
CA ILE A 21 -3.17 -2.11 5.03
C ILE A 21 -4.09 -2.99 4.20
N GLY A 22 -3.78 -4.28 4.12
CA GLY A 22 -4.61 -5.29 3.50
C GLY A 22 -5.23 -6.22 4.55
N VAL A 23 -6.35 -6.84 4.19
CA VAL A 23 -7.00 -7.89 4.97
C VAL A 23 -7.07 -9.13 4.10
N ASP A 24 -6.57 -10.25 4.62
CA ASP A 24 -6.72 -11.55 3.97
C ASP A 24 -8.04 -12.23 4.31
N SER A 25 -8.41 -13.28 3.58
CA SER A 25 -9.68 -14.00 3.76
C SER A 25 -9.83 -14.66 5.15
N ASN A 26 -8.74 -14.87 5.89
CA ASN A 26 -8.79 -15.32 7.28
C ASN A 26 -9.00 -14.17 8.29
N GLY A 27 -9.09 -12.93 7.80
CA GLY A 27 -9.26 -11.74 8.62
C GLY A 27 -7.99 -11.21 9.29
N ASN A 28 -6.78 -11.64 8.86
CA ASN A 28 -5.56 -11.03 9.37
C ASN A 28 -5.23 -9.76 8.59
N TYR A 29 -4.74 -8.77 9.35
CA TYR A 29 -4.33 -7.49 8.80
C TYR A 29 -2.85 -7.53 8.42
N HIS A 30 -2.51 -6.95 7.28
CA HIS A 30 -1.14 -6.88 6.77
C HIS A 30 -0.80 -5.43 6.43
N ILE A 31 0.31 -4.90 6.94
CA ILE A 31 0.77 -3.54 6.65
C ILE A 31 1.98 -3.56 5.73
N ALA A 32 1.96 -2.71 4.72
CA ALA A 32 3.10 -2.45 3.85
C ALA A 32 3.34 -0.96 3.67
N SER A 33 4.55 -0.61 3.24
CA SER A 33 4.92 0.76 2.89
C SER A 33 5.51 0.80 1.49
N ASN A 34 5.50 1.98 0.85
CA ASN A 34 6.13 2.20 -0.46
C ASN A 34 7.68 2.18 -0.41
N ASN A 35 8.25 1.96 0.78
CA ASN A 35 9.68 1.80 0.96
C ASN A 35 9.97 0.31 1.15
N ASP A 36 11.18 -0.11 0.77
CA ASP A 36 11.73 -1.46 0.94
C ASP A 36 11.52 -2.03 2.36
N THR A 37 11.48 -1.15 3.37
CA THR A 37 11.28 -1.51 4.77
C THR A 37 10.21 -0.64 5.43
N VAL A 38 9.26 -1.28 6.13
CA VAL A 38 8.26 -0.59 6.94
C VAL A 38 8.93 0.14 8.12
N PRO A 39 8.65 1.45 8.33
CA PRO A 39 9.24 2.24 9.41
C PRO A 39 9.02 1.63 10.79
N ARG A 40 10.01 1.79 11.69
CA ARG A 40 9.97 1.18 13.04
C ARG A 40 8.72 1.55 13.82
N SER A 41 8.25 2.80 13.77
CA SER A 41 7.03 3.23 14.46
C SER A 41 5.79 2.47 13.97
N GLN A 42 5.68 2.24 12.66
CA GLN A 42 4.61 1.43 12.07
C GLN A 42 4.72 -0.04 12.43
N ARG A 43 5.94 -0.60 12.52
CA ARG A 43 6.16 -1.97 12.99
C ARG A 43 5.71 -2.16 14.43
N VAL A 44 6.08 -1.24 15.32
CA VAL A 44 5.66 -1.29 16.73
C VAL A 44 4.14 -1.15 16.86
N TRP A 45 3.53 -0.27 16.07
CA TRP A 45 2.07 -0.17 16.03
C TRP A 45 1.42 -1.45 15.51
N ALA A 46 1.99 -2.06 14.47
CA ALA A 46 1.51 -3.30 13.89
C ALA A 46 1.57 -4.45 14.90
N GLU A 47 2.70 -4.64 15.59
CA GLU A 47 2.87 -5.63 16.66
C GLU A 47 1.85 -5.45 17.78
N LYS A 48 1.57 -4.19 18.18
CA LYS A 48 0.58 -3.88 19.23
C LYS A 48 -0.86 -4.17 18.81
N ASN A 49 -1.16 -4.09 17.52
CA ASN A 49 -2.50 -4.26 16.96
C ASN A 49 -2.70 -5.63 16.30
N GLY A 50 -1.72 -6.54 16.36
CA GLY A 50 -1.79 -7.85 15.72
C GLY A 50 -1.77 -7.79 14.18
N VAL A 51 -1.11 -6.79 13.62
CA VAL A 51 -0.97 -6.59 12.17
C VAL A 51 0.38 -7.15 11.70
N ASN A 52 0.36 -7.95 10.64
CA ASN A 52 1.55 -8.54 10.06
C ASN A 52 2.29 -7.52 9.19
N VAL A 53 3.60 -7.40 9.38
CA VAL A 53 4.43 -6.46 8.62
C VAL A 53 4.96 -7.15 7.36
N VAL A 54 4.62 -6.60 6.20
CA VAL A 54 5.10 -7.08 4.90
C VAL A 54 6.08 -6.05 4.33
N ASN A 55 7.31 -6.49 4.09
CA ASN A 55 8.35 -5.68 3.46
C ASN A 55 8.49 -6.06 1.99
N GLY A 56 8.69 -5.07 1.12
CA GLY A 56 8.81 -5.31 -0.31
C GLY A 56 9.22 -4.06 -1.08
N VAL A 57 9.70 -4.27 -2.29
CA VAL A 57 10.14 -3.19 -3.19
C VAL A 57 8.99 -2.82 -4.11
N GLY A 58 8.60 -1.55 -4.11
CA GLY A 58 7.53 -1.03 -4.98
C GLY A 58 6.43 -0.33 -4.19
N HIS A 59 5.25 -0.22 -4.79
CA HIS A 59 4.10 0.35 -4.10
C HIS A 59 3.67 -0.54 -2.92
N ALA A 60 3.15 0.09 -1.87
CA ALA A 60 2.66 -0.62 -0.70
C ALA A 60 1.56 -1.64 -1.06
N GLU A 61 0.66 -1.27 -1.98
CA GLU A 61 -0.43 -2.11 -2.47
C GLU A 61 0.08 -3.33 -3.24
N GLU A 62 1.03 -3.11 -4.16
CA GLU A 62 1.68 -4.19 -4.92
C GLU A 62 2.39 -5.17 -3.99
N THR A 63 3.06 -4.67 -2.95
CA THR A 63 3.76 -5.51 -1.98
C THR A 63 2.79 -6.45 -1.27
N ILE A 64 1.64 -5.95 -0.82
CA ILE A 64 0.61 -6.79 -0.19
C ILE A 64 0.07 -7.80 -1.20
N MET A 65 -0.37 -7.36 -2.37
CA MET A 65 -0.94 -8.26 -3.38
C MET A 65 0.03 -9.34 -3.86
N ASN A 66 1.34 -9.07 -3.89
CA ASN A 66 2.34 -10.04 -4.34
C ASN A 66 2.73 -11.05 -3.27
N ASN A 67 2.73 -10.64 -1.99
CA ASN A 67 3.11 -11.54 -0.89
C ASN A 67 1.91 -12.29 -0.30
N ILE A 68 0.71 -11.71 -0.39
CA ILE A 68 -0.52 -12.27 0.17
C ILE A 68 -1.44 -12.69 -0.99
N PRO A 69 -1.53 -13.99 -1.28
CA PRO A 69 -2.34 -14.49 -2.39
C PRO A 69 -3.85 -14.31 -2.16
N ASP A 70 -4.30 -14.42 -0.91
CA ASP A 70 -5.72 -14.41 -0.52
C ASP A 70 -6.18 -13.08 0.09
N VAL A 71 -5.63 -11.97 -0.40
CA VAL A 71 -6.05 -10.63 0.05
C VAL A 71 -7.41 -10.27 -0.54
N GLU A 72 -8.36 -9.86 0.30
CA GLU A 72 -9.73 -9.52 -0.11
C GLU A 72 -9.96 -8.01 -0.18
N HIS A 73 -9.32 -7.27 0.71
CA HIS A 73 -9.47 -5.83 0.82
C HIS A 73 -8.14 -5.14 1.09
N ILE A 74 -7.87 -4.02 0.41
CA ILE A 74 -6.67 -3.21 0.62
C ILE A 74 -7.05 -1.74 0.71
N ASP A 75 -6.59 -1.07 1.77
CA ASP A 75 -6.69 0.37 1.94
C ASP A 75 -5.31 1.02 1.98
N ALA A 76 -5.18 2.20 1.38
CA ALA A 76 -3.97 3.00 1.40
C ALA A 76 -4.22 4.40 1.97
N SER A 77 -3.18 4.98 2.58
CA SER A 77 -3.24 6.34 3.12
C SER A 77 -3.27 7.41 2.03
N ARG A 78 -3.01 7.04 0.77
CA ARG A 78 -2.94 7.94 -0.38
C ARG A 78 -3.68 7.32 -1.56
N PRO A 79 -4.11 8.14 -2.54
CA PRO A 79 -4.88 7.63 -3.66
C PRO A 79 -4.16 6.54 -4.46
N VAL A 80 -4.87 5.45 -4.72
CA VAL A 80 -4.39 4.27 -5.45
C VAL A 80 -4.03 4.67 -6.88
N CYS A 81 -2.87 4.23 -7.41
CA CYS A 81 -2.52 4.50 -8.80
C CYS A 81 -3.25 3.53 -9.76
N ILE A 82 -3.39 3.90 -11.03
CA ILE A 82 -4.11 3.07 -12.01
C ILE A 82 -3.47 1.68 -12.22
N ASP A 83 -2.16 1.56 -12.03
CA ASP A 83 -1.46 0.28 -12.11
C ASP A 83 -1.90 -0.66 -10.97
N CYS A 84 -2.00 -0.14 -9.75
CA CYS A 84 -2.47 -0.88 -8.57
C CYS A 84 -3.97 -1.17 -8.65
N GLU A 85 -4.77 -0.23 -9.14
CA GLU A 85 -6.20 -0.43 -9.39
C GLU A 85 -6.44 -1.61 -10.35
N ASN A 86 -5.74 -1.65 -11.48
CA ASN A 86 -5.87 -2.75 -12.43
C ASN A 86 -5.46 -4.08 -11.81
N MET A 87 -4.42 -4.09 -10.98
CA MET A 87 -3.98 -5.30 -10.28
C MET A 87 -5.03 -5.78 -9.27
N MET A 88 -5.62 -4.85 -8.50
CA MET A 88 -6.71 -5.15 -7.57
C MET A 88 -7.92 -5.73 -8.30
N LYS A 89 -8.37 -5.08 -9.39
CA LYS A 89 -9.48 -5.58 -10.22
C LYS A 89 -9.21 -6.97 -10.80
N ASN A 90 -8.00 -7.22 -11.29
CA ASN A 90 -7.62 -8.52 -11.83
C ASN A 90 -7.61 -9.63 -10.76
N LYS A 91 -7.28 -9.29 -9.51
CA LYS A 91 -7.27 -10.23 -8.39
C LYS A 91 -8.60 -10.29 -7.63
N GLY A 92 -9.57 -9.44 -7.95
CA GLY A 92 -10.84 -9.35 -7.22
C GLY A 92 -10.72 -8.68 -5.85
N VAL A 93 -9.67 -7.89 -5.61
CA VAL A 93 -9.42 -7.18 -4.36
C VAL A 93 -10.23 -5.89 -4.33
N THR A 94 -10.90 -5.63 -3.21
CA THR A 94 -11.67 -4.41 -2.96
C THR A 94 -10.82 -3.34 -2.28
N THR A 95 -11.18 -2.06 -2.44
CA THR A 95 -10.50 -0.94 -1.77
C THR A 95 -11.49 0.19 -1.52
N ASP A 96 -11.47 0.78 -0.32
CA ASP A 96 -12.23 1.99 0.00
C ASP A 96 -11.43 3.28 -0.30
N THR A 97 -10.16 3.12 -0.66
CA THR A 97 -9.25 4.24 -0.92
C THR A 97 -9.56 4.88 -2.27
N PRO A 98 -9.70 6.22 -2.35
CA PRO A 98 -10.01 6.90 -3.61
C PRO A 98 -8.91 6.67 -4.64
N MET A 99 -9.31 6.40 -5.88
CA MET A 99 -8.37 6.15 -6.97
C MET A 99 -7.85 7.47 -7.54
N SER A 100 -6.54 7.55 -7.76
CA SER A 100 -5.89 8.74 -8.30
C SER A 100 -6.22 8.96 -9.79
N GLY A 101 -6.58 7.89 -10.52
CA GLY A 101 -6.75 7.90 -11.97
C GLY A 101 -5.47 8.19 -12.76
N LYS A 102 -4.33 8.33 -12.07
CA LYS A 102 -3.02 8.67 -12.64
C LYS A 102 -2.08 7.47 -12.57
N LYS A 103 -1.28 7.29 -13.62
CA LYS A 103 -0.16 6.34 -13.64
C LYS A 103 0.88 6.70 -12.59
N SER A 104 1.57 5.70 -12.04
CA SER A 104 2.66 5.95 -11.09
C SER A 104 3.72 6.85 -11.73
N ARG A 105 4.13 7.92 -11.03
CA ARG A 105 5.17 8.86 -11.50
C ARG A 105 6.51 8.16 -11.75
N ASN A 106 6.78 7.03 -11.09
CA ASN A 106 7.99 6.23 -11.32
C ASN A 106 8.05 5.58 -12.71
N ARG A 107 6.91 5.41 -13.39
CA ARG A 107 6.85 4.92 -14.79
C ARG A 107 6.69 6.04 -15.82
N MET A 108 6.36 7.27 -15.39
CA MET A 108 6.29 8.44 -16.29
C MET A 108 7.66 8.87 -16.84
N GLY A 109 8.77 8.43 -16.25
CA GLY A 109 10.13 8.76 -16.71
C GLY A 109 10.68 7.89 -17.84
N LYS A 110 9.96 6.85 -18.31
CA LYS A 110 10.42 5.94 -19.39
C LYS A 110 9.45 5.86 -20.58
N GLY A 111 8.56 6.84 -20.72
CA GLY A 111 7.70 7.00 -21.88
C GLY A 111 7.89 8.38 -22.46
N GLY A 112 9.03 8.60 -23.10
CA GLY A 112 9.18 9.72 -24.02
C GLY A 112 8.01 9.71 -24.99
N CYS A 113 7.35 10.86 -25.07
CA CYS A 113 6.42 11.20 -26.13
C CYS A 113 7.08 10.93 -27.49
N GLY A 114 6.43 10.15 -28.33
CA GLY A 114 6.76 9.98 -29.73
C GLY A 114 5.45 9.84 -30.49
N VAL A 115 4.85 10.99 -30.77
CA VAL A 115 3.92 11.16 -31.89
C VAL A 115 4.71 11.05 -33.19
#